data_AF-A0A2J8JVF1-F1
#
_entry.id   AF-A0A2J8JVF1-F1
#
_cell.length_a   1.000
_cell.length_b   1.000
_cell.length_c   1.000
_cell.angle_alpha   90.00
_cell.angle_beta   90.00
_cell.angle_gamma   90.00
#
_symmetry.space_group_name_H-M   'P 1'
#
loop_
_entity.id
_entity.type
_entity.pdbx_description
1 polymer ?
#
loop_
_entity_poly.entity_id
_entity_poly.type
_entity_poly.pdbx_seq_one_letter_code
_entity_poly.pdbx_strand_id
1 'polypeptide(L)'
;VRVWPRRIEEIACKSKEAEIKRINKELANIRSKFKGDKALDGYSKKKYVCKLLFIFLLGHDIDFGHMEAVNLLSSNRYTEKQIGYLFISVLVNSNSELIRLINNAIKNDLASRNPTFMGLALHCIASVGSREMAEAFAGEIPKVLVAGDTMDSVKQSAALCLLRLYRTSPDLVPMGDWTSRVVHL
;
A
#
# COMPACT_ATOMS: atom_id res chain seq x y z
N VAL A 1 7.57 16.52 4.99
CA VAL A 1 8.34 15.28 5.25
C VAL A 1 8.56 15.11 6.75
N ARG A 2 7.54 14.67 7.50
CA ARG A 2 7.66 14.19 8.89
C ARG A 2 6.60 13.10 9.09
N VAL A 3 6.78 12.00 8.39
CA VAL A 3 5.86 10.85 8.43
C VAL A 3 6.15 9.97 9.65
N TRP A 4 7.36 10.07 10.21
CA TRP A 4 7.81 9.27 11.34
C TRP A 4 7.48 9.95 12.67
N PRO A 5 6.82 9.25 13.62
CA PRO A 5 6.61 9.78 14.97
C PRO A 5 7.96 10.03 15.65
N ARG A 6 8.23 11.28 16.06
CA ARG A 6 9.48 11.71 16.76
C ARG A 6 9.86 10.86 17.99
N ARG A 7 8.94 10.04 18.51
CA ARG A 7 9.21 9.11 19.63
C ARG A 7 10.03 7.86 19.26
N ILE A 8 10.34 7.66 17.98
CA ILE A 8 11.12 6.50 17.52
C ILE A 8 12.60 6.84 17.33
N GLU A 9 12.97 8.12 17.23
CA GLU A 9 14.38 8.55 17.19
C GLU A 9 15.13 8.31 18.53
N GLU A 10 14.43 7.97 19.61
CA GLU A 10 15.03 7.57 20.89
C GLU A 10 15.31 6.05 20.99
N ILE A 11 15.74 5.41 19.89
CA ILE A 11 16.46 4.12 20.03
C ILE A 11 17.92 4.43 20.40
N ALA A 12 18.10 5.10 21.53
CA ALA A 12 19.36 5.08 22.26
C ALA A 12 19.39 3.81 23.12
N CYS A 13 19.32 2.63 22.48
CA CYS A 13 19.50 1.38 23.20
C CYS A 13 21.00 1.13 23.40
N LYS A 14 21.41 0.92 24.65
CA LYS A 14 22.82 0.71 25.02
C LYS A 14 23.38 -0.64 24.56
N SER A 15 22.52 -1.56 24.12
CA SER A 15 22.91 -2.86 23.55
C SER A 15 21.83 -3.43 22.62
N LYS A 16 22.20 -4.41 21.80
CA LYS A 16 21.30 -5.13 20.90
C LYS A 16 20.24 -5.94 21.67
N GLU A 17 20.57 -6.48 22.85
CA GLU A 17 19.59 -7.16 23.69
C GLU A 17 18.51 -6.22 24.23
N ALA A 18 18.89 -4.99 24.58
CA ALA A 18 17.94 -3.99 25.06
C ALA A 18 16.93 -3.59 23.97
N GLU A 19 17.41 -3.48 22.72
CA GLU A 19 16.58 -3.23 21.54
C GLU A 19 15.57 -4.36 21.31
N ILE A 20 16.03 -5.62 21.26
CA ILE A 20 15.15 -6.79 21.08
C ILE A 20 14.08 -6.85 22.17
N LYS A 21 14.46 -6.63 23.43
CA LYS A 21 13.51 -6.61 24.56
C LYS A 21 12.47 -5.50 24.42
N ARG A 22 12.88 -4.33 23.93
CA ARG A 22 11.98 -3.19 23.69
C ARG A 22 11.00 -3.47 22.55
N ILE A 23 11.48 -4.06 21.47
CA ILE A 23 10.67 -4.46 20.30
C ILE A 23 9.63 -5.51 20.71
N ASN A 24 10.03 -6.57 21.40
CA ASN A 24 9.11 -7.61 21.88
C ASN A 24 8.01 -7.05 22.79
N LYS A 25 8.36 -6.12 23.69
CA LYS A 25 7.38 -5.43 24.53
C LYS A 25 6.39 -4.60 23.71
N GLU A 26 6.86 -3.90 22.67
CA GLU A 26 6.00 -3.12 21.80
C GLU A 26 5.11 -4.02 20.93
N LEU A 27 5.64 -5.10 20.35
CA LEU A 27 4.86 -6.08 19.58
C LEU A 27 3.75 -6.70 20.42
N ALA A 28 4.03 -7.09 21.67
CA ALA A 28 3.02 -7.61 22.59
C ALA A 28 1.92 -6.57 22.89
N ASN A 29 2.30 -5.32 23.10
CA ASN A 29 1.36 -4.22 23.31
C ASN A 29 0.47 -4.01 22.07
N ILE A 30 1.06 -3.94 20.86
CA ILE A 30 0.29 -3.74 19.63
C ILE A 30 -0.67 -4.91 19.41
N ARG A 31 -0.21 -6.15 19.60
CA ARG A 31 -1.03 -7.36 19.45
C ARG A 31 -2.22 -7.35 20.41
N SER A 32 -2.02 -6.95 21.66
CA SER A 32 -3.10 -6.77 22.63
C SER A 32 -4.11 -5.70 22.19
N LYS A 33 -3.64 -4.58 21.61
CA LYS A 33 -4.52 -3.51 21.13
C LYS A 33 -5.34 -3.91 19.91
N PHE A 34 -4.81 -4.74 19.02
CA PHE A 34 -5.53 -5.26 17.85
C PHE A 34 -6.55 -6.35 18.22
N LYS A 35 -6.26 -7.16 19.25
CA LYS A 35 -7.17 -8.21 19.75
C LYS A 35 -8.22 -7.72 20.74
N GLY A 36 -8.17 -6.46 21.18
CA GLY A 36 -9.09 -5.94 22.20
C GLY A 36 -10.51 -5.79 21.68
N ASP A 37 -11.50 -5.93 22.57
CA ASP A 37 -12.93 -5.83 22.23
C ASP A 37 -13.36 -4.44 21.70
N LYS A 38 -12.56 -3.41 22.00
CA LYS A 38 -12.80 -2.05 21.53
C LYS A 38 -12.11 -1.83 20.19
N ALA A 39 -12.91 -1.58 19.16
CA ALA A 39 -12.41 -1.15 17.86
C ALA A 39 -11.53 0.10 18.01
N LEU A 40 -10.30 0.02 17.47
CA LEU A 40 -9.39 1.15 17.43
C LEU A 40 -9.86 2.18 16.40
N ASP A 41 -9.75 3.46 16.78
CA ASP A 41 -9.96 4.56 15.86
C ASP A 41 -8.87 4.63 14.78
N GLY A 42 -9.15 5.34 13.69
CA GLY A 42 -8.25 5.44 12.53
C GLY A 42 -6.86 5.96 12.89
N TYR A 43 -6.77 6.89 13.84
CA TYR A 43 -5.47 7.44 14.28
C TYR A 43 -4.63 6.39 15.02
N SER A 44 -5.23 5.66 15.97
CA SER A 44 -4.52 4.60 16.70
C SER A 44 -4.09 3.47 15.78
N LYS A 45 -4.98 3.05 14.87
CA LYS A 45 -4.69 2.00 13.89
C LYS A 45 -3.50 2.39 13.00
N LYS A 46 -3.54 3.60 12.41
CA LYS A 46 -2.42 4.16 11.63
C LYS A 46 -1.12 4.17 12.41
N LYS A 47 -1.15 4.65 13.65
CA LYS A 47 0.03 4.71 14.53
C LYS A 47 0.65 3.34 14.75
N TYR A 48 -0.17 2.32 15.05
CA TYR A 48 0.34 0.98 15.32
C TYR A 48 0.84 0.27 14.05
N VAL A 49 0.14 0.41 12.92
CA VAL A 49 0.63 -0.10 11.62
C VAL A 49 1.97 0.54 11.24
N CYS A 50 2.13 1.85 11.47
CA CYS A 50 3.40 2.54 11.25
C CYS A 50 4.53 2.02 12.17
N LYS A 51 4.23 1.66 13.43
CA LYS A 51 5.20 1.03 14.31
C LYS A 51 5.62 -0.37 13.84
N LEU A 52 4.67 -1.17 13.33
CA LEU A 52 4.99 -2.49 12.78
C LEU A 52 5.88 -2.36 11.54
N LEU A 53 5.56 -1.44 10.64
CA LEU A 53 6.41 -1.13 9.47
C LEU A 53 7.82 -0.73 9.91
N PHE A 54 7.95 0.10 10.95
CA PHE A 54 9.25 0.48 11.49
C PHE A 54 10.07 -0.72 11.95
N ILE A 55 9.44 -1.59 12.76
CA ILE A 55 10.09 -2.79 13.31
C ILE A 55 10.53 -3.71 12.17
N PHE A 56 9.72 -3.85 11.12
CA PHE A 56 10.08 -4.56 9.90
C PHE A 56 11.33 -3.97 9.22
N LEU A 57 11.38 -2.64 9.07
CA LEU A 57 12.53 -1.96 8.47
C LEU A 57 13.82 -2.05 9.30
N LEU A 58 13.72 -2.34 10.61
CA LEU A 58 14.88 -2.67 11.45
C LEU A 58 15.39 -4.12 11.23
N GLY A 59 14.68 -4.93 10.44
CA GLY A 59 15.04 -6.31 10.14
C GLY A 59 14.38 -7.35 11.06
N HIS A 60 13.30 -6.98 11.76
CA HIS A 60 12.52 -7.91 12.58
C HIS A 60 11.26 -8.37 11.84
N ASP A 61 11.00 -9.67 11.87
CA ASP A 61 9.82 -10.25 11.21
C ASP A 61 8.51 -9.79 11.86
N ILE A 62 7.49 -9.59 11.03
CA ILE A 62 6.13 -9.20 11.42
C ILE A 62 5.14 -10.23 10.91
N ASP A 63 4.48 -10.95 11.82
CA ASP A 63 3.51 -12.02 11.54
C ASP A 63 2.03 -11.57 11.66
N PHE A 64 1.77 -10.30 12.02
CA PHE A 64 0.43 -9.78 12.27
C PHE A 64 0.28 -8.32 11.86
N GLY A 65 -0.95 -7.78 11.90
CA GLY A 65 -1.23 -6.38 11.55
C GLY A 65 -1.65 -6.15 10.09
N HIS A 66 -1.63 -7.20 9.27
CA HIS A 66 -1.99 -7.13 7.85
C HIS A 66 -3.44 -6.71 7.64
N MET A 67 -4.40 -7.28 8.40
CA MET A 67 -5.81 -6.90 8.31
C MET A 67 -6.05 -5.45 8.73
N GLU A 68 -5.31 -4.96 9.72
CA GLU A 68 -5.37 -3.58 10.18
C GLU A 68 -4.84 -2.61 9.12
N ALA A 69 -3.80 -3.00 8.38
CA ALA A 69 -3.32 -2.24 7.23
C ALA A 69 -4.36 -2.22 6.09
N VAL A 70 -4.98 -3.37 5.76
CA VAL A 70 -6.07 -3.45 4.76
C VAL A 70 -7.25 -2.56 5.16
N ASN A 71 -7.63 -2.54 6.44
CA ASN A 71 -8.69 -1.68 6.94
C ASN A 71 -8.38 -0.18 6.73
N LEU A 72 -7.11 0.23 6.82
CA LEU A 72 -6.70 1.60 6.55
C LEU A 72 -6.88 1.99 5.07
N LEU A 73 -6.82 1.03 4.15
CA LEU A 73 -7.06 1.27 2.73
C LEU A 73 -8.49 1.73 2.45
N SER A 74 -9.46 1.41 3.32
CA SER A 74 -10.84 1.86 3.16
C SER A 74 -11.14 3.22 3.83
N SER A 75 -10.15 3.83 4.49
CA SER A 75 -10.34 5.12 5.16
C SER A 75 -10.47 6.27 4.16
N ASN A 76 -11.32 7.27 4.45
CA ASN A 76 -11.39 8.50 3.66
C ASN A 76 -10.24 9.49 3.97
N ARG A 77 -9.37 9.17 4.94
CA ARG A 77 -8.25 10.03 5.33
C ARG A 77 -6.98 9.63 4.60
N TYR A 78 -6.41 10.57 3.85
CA TYR A 78 -5.15 10.38 3.12
C TYR A 78 -4.05 9.73 3.97
N THR A 79 -3.77 10.28 5.16
CA THR A 79 -2.67 9.76 6.00
C THR A 79 -2.90 8.33 6.50
N GLU A 80 -4.16 7.88 6.57
CA GLU A 80 -4.51 6.52 6.96
C GLU A 80 -4.29 5.58 5.77
N LYS A 81 -4.88 5.90 4.60
CA LYS A 81 -4.63 5.16 3.35
C LYS A 81 -3.15 5.06 3.03
N GLN A 82 -2.41 6.17 3.12
CA GLN A 82 -0.98 6.22 2.80
C GLN A 82 -0.17 5.19 3.61
N ILE A 83 -0.43 5.10 4.92
CA ILE A 83 0.26 4.12 5.79
C ILE A 83 -0.19 2.69 5.47
N GLY A 84 -1.49 2.47 5.19
CA GLY A 84 -1.99 1.18 4.73
C GLY A 84 -1.31 0.71 3.44
N TYR A 85 -1.30 1.57 2.41
CA TYR A 85 -0.68 1.30 1.11
C TYR A 85 0.82 1.07 1.22
N LEU A 86 1.53 1.85 2.05
CA LEU A 86 2.95 1.64 2.28
C LEU A 86 3.21 0.29 2.96
N PHE A 87 2.43 -0.06 3.99
CA PHE A 87 2.59 -1.32 4.70
C PHE A 87 2.40 -2.51 3.76
N ILE A 88 1.33 -2.53 2.96
CA ILE A 88 1.09 -3.63 2.01
C ILE A 88 2.16 -3.67 0.93
N SER A 89 2.64 -2.52 0.43
CA SER A 89 3.65 -2.49 -0.63
C SER A 89 5.01 -3.06 -0.19
N VAL A 90 5.28 -3.04 1.12
CA VAL A 90 6.53 -3.53 1.72
C VAL A 90 6.38 -4.96 2.26
N LEU A 91 5.24 -5.29 2.87
CA LEU A 91 4.98 -6.58 3.54
C LEU A 91 3.89 -7.42 2.83
N VAL A 92 3.84 -7.39 1.49
CA VAL A 92 2.87 -8.23 0.77
C VAL A 92 3.07 -9.70 1.15
N ASN A 93 1.97 -10.35 1.56
CA ASN A 93 1.91 -11.75 1.93
C ASN A 93 1.08 -12.49 0.87
N SER A 94 1.45 -13.73 0.53
CA SER A 94 0.76 -14.61 -0.42
C SER A 94 -0.61 -15.12 0.07
N ASN A 95 -1.19 -14.50 1.10
CA ASN A 95 -2.53 -14.84 1.58
C ASN A 95 -3.59 -14.33 0.59
N SER A 96 -4.28 -15.27 -0.05
CA SER A 96 -5.25 -14.99 -1.11
C SER A 96 -6.43 -14.13 -0.66
N GLU A 97 -6.88 -14.24 0.60
CA GLU A 97 -7.95 -13.40 1.13
C GLU A 97 -7.51 -11.94 1.25
N LEU A 98 -6.31 -11.70 1.76
CA LEU A 98 -5.74 -10.35 1.87
C LEU A 98 -5.58 -9.72 0.48
N ILE A 99 -5.06 -10.46 -0.48
CA ILE A 99 -4.89 -9.99 -1.87
C ILE A 99 -6.24 -9.58 -2.46
N ARG A 100 -7.29 -10.37 -2.26
CA ARG A 100 -8.64 -10.03 -2.73
C ARG A 100 -9.16 -8.73 -2.12
N LEU A 101 -8.97 -8.52 -0.81
CA LEU A 101 -9.40 -7.29 -0.13
C LEU A 101 -8.60 -6.07 -0.59
N ILE A 102 -7.28 -6.23 -0.78
CA ILE A 102 -6.40 -5.19 -1.33
C ILE A 102 -6.85 -4.81 -2.74
N ASN A 103 -7.11 -5.79 -3.60
CA ASN A 103 -7.59 -5.54 -4.96
C ASN A 103 -8.93 -4.80 -4.96
N ASN A 104 -9.84 -5.13 -4.06
CA ASN A 104 -11.10 -4.39 -3.93
C ASN A 104 -10.88 -2.93 -3.48
N ALA A 105 -9.97 -2.68 -2.54
CA ALA A 105 -9.64 -1.33 -2.11
C ALA A 105 -8.99 -0.51 -3.24
N ILE A 106 -8.08 -1.11 -4.01
CA ILE A 106 -7.46 -0.51 -5.19
C ILE A 106 -8.51 -0.15 -6.25
N LYS A 107 -9.45 -1.07 -6.56
CA LYS A 107 -10.57 -0.80 -7.49
C LYS A 107 -11.39 0.41 -7.05
N ASN A 108 -11.75 0.47 -5.77
CA ASN A 108 -12.52 1.60 -5.23
C ASN A 108 -11.76 2.93 -5.35
N ASP A 109 -10.44 2.93 -5.11
CA ASP A 109 -9.62 4.14 -5.20
C ASP A 109 -9.34 4.58 -6.64
N LEU A 110 -9.23 3.65 -7.60
CA LEU A 110 -9.19 3.97 -9.03
C LEU A 110 -10.53 4.55 -9.51
N ALA A 111 -11.65 4.03 -9.01
CA ALA A 111 -12.99 4.50 -9.36
C ALA A 111 -13.37 5.84 -8.71
N SER A 112 -12.71 6.24 -7.62
CA SER A 112 -13.12 7.40 -6.83
C SER A 112 -12.90 8.75 -7.52
N ARG A 113 -12.20 8.79 -8.67
CA ARG A 113 -11.77 10.01 -9.39
C ARG A 113 -11.01 11.02 -8.51
N ASN A 114 -10.50 10.60 -7.35
CA ASN A 114 -9.66 11.42 -6.49
C ASN A 114 -8.21 11.18 -6.91
N PRO A 115 -7.52 12.16 -7.50
CA PRO A 115 -6.19 11.95 -8.06
C PRO A 115 -5.18 11.47 -7.02
N THR A 116 -5.35 11.86 -5.75
CA THR A 116 -4.50 11.42 -4.64
C THR A 116 -4.68 9.93 -4.35
N PHE A 117 -5.92 9.45 -4.32
CA PHE A 117 -6.22 8.04 -4.01
C PHE A 117 -5.91 7.13 -5.20
N MET A 118 -6.23 7.59 -6.42
CA MET A 118 -5.80 6.93 -7.65
C MET A 118 -4.27 6.79 -7.67
N GLY A 119 -3.52 7.85 -7.34
CA GLY A 119 -2.06 7.80 -7.26
C GLY A 119 -1.55 6.77 -6.26
N LEU A 120 -2.13 6.68 -5.06
CA LEU A 120 -1.76 5.67 -4.06
C LEU A 120 -2.00 4.24 -4.58
N ALA A 121 -3.15 4.01 -5.21
CA ALA A 121 -3.50 2.73 -5.81
C ALA A 121 -2.53 2.33 -6.94
N LEU A 122 -2.26 3.26 -7.88
CA LEU A 122 -1.32 3.05 -8.99
C LEU A 122 0.10 2.75 -8.50
N HIS A 123 0.59 3.48 -7.51
CA HIS A 123 1.90 3.23 -6.92
C HIS A 123 1.97 1.88 -6.23
N CYS A 124 0.90 1.45 -5.56
CA CYS A 124 0.86 0.13 -4.94
C CYS A 124 0.96 -1.00 -5.97
N ILE A 125 0.18 -0.91 -7.06
CA ILE A 125 0.25 -1.87 -8.17
C ILE A 125 1.67 -1.89 -8.76
N ALA A 126 2.26 -0.73 -9.01
CA ALA A 126 3.61 -0.62 -9.56
C ALA A 126 4.69 -1.17 -8.61
N SER A 127 4.53 -1.00 -7.31
CA SER A 127 5.48 -1.48 -6.30
C SER A 127 5.42 -2.99 -6.13
N VAL A 128 4.22 -3.55 -6.00
CA VAL A 128 4.01 -4.99 -5.77
C VAL A 128 4.17 -5.76 -7.07
N GLY A 129 3.42 -5.36 -8.11
CA GLY A 129 3.50 -5.94 -9.45
C GLY A 129 3.30 -7.45 -9.49
N SER A 130 2.38 -7.99 -8.66
CA SER A 130 2.08 -9.44 -8.67
C SER A 130 1.25 -9.83 -9.90
N ARG A 131 1.27 -11.10 -10.27
CA ARG A 131 0.46 -11.61 -11.40
C ARG A 131 -1.03 -11.42 -11.14
N GLU A 132 -1.48 -11.62 -9.90
CA GLU A 132 -2.88 -11.44 -9.51
C GLU A 132 -3.32 -9.97 -9.66
N MET A 133 -2.44 -9.01 -9.37
CA MET A 133 -2.71 -7.59 -9.63
C MET A 133 -2.71 -7.30 -11.14
N ALA A 134 -1.81 -7.90 -11.91
CA ALA A 134 -1.81 -7.75 -13.36
C ALA A 134 -3.13 -8.26 -13.97
N GLU A 135 -3.59 -9.44 -13.57
CA GLU A 135 -4.88 -10.01 -14.02
C GLU A 135 -6.07 -9.13 -13.62
N ALA A 136 -6.01 -8.50 -12.43
CA ALA A 136 -7.07 -7.62 -11.96
C ALA A 136 -7.12 -6.26 -12.65
N PHE A 137 -5.97 -5.69 -13.04
CA PHE A 137 -5.86 -4.27 -13.42
C PHE A 137 -5.30 -3.99 -14.81
N ALA A 138 -4.68 -4.95 -15.51
CA ALA A 138 -4.03 -4.70 -16.80
C ALA A 138 -4.96 -4.10 -17.87
N GLY A 139 -6.27 -4.41 -17.81
CA GLY A 139 -7.27 -3.80 -18.69
C GLY A 139 -7.79 -2.42 -18.26
N GLU A 140 -7.55 -2.01 -17.01
CA GLU A 140 -8.05 -0.75 -16.44
C GLU A 140 -7.01 0.37 -16.48
N ILE A 141 -5.73 0.05 -16.23
CA ILE A 141 -4.65 1.05 -16.23
C ILE A 141 -4.53 1.81 -17.57
N PRO A 142 -4.60 1.17 -18.75
CA PRO A 142 -4.57 1.89 -20.02
C PRO A 142 -5.74 2.86 -20.18
N LYS A 143 -6.93 2.53 -19.65
CA LYS A 143 -8.11 3.41 -19.70
C LYS A 143 -7.88 4.67 -18.88
N VAL A 144 -7.29 4.54 -17.69
CA VAL A 144 -6.91 5.68 -16.84
C VAL A 144 -5.85 6.54 -17.53
N LEU A 145 -4.87 5.91 -18.20
CA LEU A 145 -3.79 6.63 -18.88
C LEU A 145 -4.29 7.52 -20.03
N VAL A 146 -5.21 7.01 -20.86
CA VAL A 146 -5.69 7.75 -22.04
C VAL A 146 -6.91 8.62 -21.75
N ALA A 147 -7.53 8.49 -20.59
CA ALA A 147 -8.72 9.27 -20.23
C ALA A 147 -8.42 10.79 -20.25
N GLY A 148 -9.29 11.54 -20.94
CA GLY A 148 -9.09 12.97 -21.19
C GLY A 148 -9.24 13.83 -19.93
N ASP A 149 -10.05 13.39 -18.98
CA ASP A 149 -10.34 14.07 -17.70
C ASP A 149 -9.38 13.69 -16.57
N THR A 150 -8.42 12.79 -16.83
CA THR A 150 -7.44 12.37 -15.82
C THR A 150 -6.30 13.38 -15.72
N MET A 151 -5.94 13.75 -14.48
CA MET A 151 -4.85 14.68 -14.20
C MET A 151 -3.48 14.13 -14.63
N ASP A 152 -2.57 15.02 -15.03
CA ASP A 152 -1.24 14.65 -15.54
C ASP A 152 -0.40 13.83 -14.55
N SER A 153 -0.49 14.12 -13.25
CA SER A 153 0.20 13.34 -12.21
C SER A 153 -0.28 11.89 -12.14
N VAL A 154 -1.58 11.66 -12.37
CA VAL A 154 -2.17 10.33 -12.44
C VAL A 154 -1.77 9.63 -13.73
N LYS A 155 -1.73 10.34 -14.87
CA LYS A 155 -1.25 9.79 -16.15
C LYS A 155 0.21 9.34 -16.07
N GLN A 156 1.10 10.14 -15.47
CA GLN A 156 2.50 9.74 -15.23
C GLN A 156 2.59 8.46 -14.40
N SER A 157 1.81 8.39 -13.31
CA SER A 157 1.75 7.21 -12.44
C SER A 157 1.18 5.98 -13.16
N ALA A 158 0.15 6.18 -13.99
CA ALA A 158 -0.50 5.13 -14.77
C ALA A 158 0.43 4.58 -15.86
N ALA A 159 1.20 5.44 -16.54
CA ALA A 159 2.19 5.04 -17.53
C ALA A 159 3.28 4.15 -16.91
N LEU A 160 3.85 4.55 -15.78
CA LEU A 160 4.86 3.77 -15.07
C LEU A 160 4.29 2.46 -14.52
N CYS A 161 3.06 2.49 -14.01
CA CYS A 161 2.33 1.31 -13.58
C CYS A 161 2.11 0.32 -14.73
N LEU A 162 1.66 0.80 -15.88
CA LEU A 162 1.45 -0.03 -17.07
C LEU A 162 2.76 -0.63 -17.57
N LEU A 163 3.85 0.14 -17.58
CA LEU A 163 5.18 -0.35 -17.93
C LEU A 163 5.63 -1.46 -16.98
N ARG A 164 5.37 -1.32 -15.67
CA ARG A 164 5.66 -2.38 -14.69
C ARG A 164 4.85 -3.64 -15.00
N LEU A 165 3.54 -3.52 -15.23
CA LEU A 165 2.68 -4.65 -15.56
C LEU A 165 3.12 -5.35 -16.84
N TYR A 166 3.47 -4.59 -17.89
CA TYR A 166 3.99 -5.13 -19.14
C TYR A 166 5.29 -5.92 -18.93
N ARG A 167 6.20 -5.43 -18.07
CA ARG A 167 7.46 -6.14 -17.74
C ARG A 167 7.24 -7.41 -16.91
N THR A 168 6.19 -7.46 -16.08
CA THR A 168 5.88 -8.63 -15.24
C THR A 168 5.07 -9.69 -15.99
N SER A 169 4.04 -9.27 -16.73
CA SER A 169 3.06 -10.14 -17.38
C SER A 169 2.67 -9.56 -18.74
N PRO A 170 3.56 -9.65 -19.74
CA PRO A 170 3.33 -9.07 -21.06
C PRO A 170 2.12 -9.69 -21.77
N ASP A 171 1.79 -10.95 -21.46
CA ASP A 171 0.60 -11.67 -21.92
C ASP A 171 -0.71 -11.00 -21.54
N LEU A 172 -0.73 -10.25 -20.43
CA LEU A 172 -1.92 -9.58 -19.90
C LEU A 172 -2.08 -8.14 -20.40
N VAL A 173 -1.09 -7.59 -21.11
CA VAL A 173 -1.09 -6.21 -21.61
C VAL A 173 -1.09 -6.22 -23.14
N PRO A 174 -2.24 -6.53 -23.77
CA PRO A 174 -2.34 -6.50 -25.23
C PRO A 174 -2.27 -5.06 -25.74
N MET A 175 -1.60 -4.90 -26.88
CA MET A 175 -1.66 -3.65 -27.66
C MET A 175 -3.08 -3.47 -28.17
N GLY A 176 -3.75 -2.40 -27.76
CA GLY A 176 -5.13 -2.10 -28.11
C GLY A 176 -5.30 -0.67 -28.59
N ASP A 177 -6.55 -0.21 -28.72
CA ASP A 177 -6.88 1.13 -29.25
C ASP A 177 -6.26 2.29 -28.44
N TRP A 178 -5.82 2.01 -27.20
CA TRP A 178 -5.11 2.96 -26.37
C TRP A 178 -3.69 3.28 -26.89
N THR A 179 -3.06 2.40 -27.68
CA THR A 179 -1.68 2.57 -28.16
C THR A 179 -1.52 3.79 -29.05
N SER A 180 -2.47 4.06 -29.96
CA SER A 180 -2.45 5.26 -30.81
C SER A 180 -2.59 6.54 -29.98
N ARG A 181 -3.42 6.50 -28.93
CA ARG A 181 -3.65 7.63 -28.03
C ARG A 181 -2.45 7.92 -27.15
N VAL A 182 -1.66 6.91 -26.78
CA VAL A 182 -0.43 7.09 -25.99
C VAL A 182 0.65 7.85 -26.78
N VAL A 183 0.71 7.70 -28.11
CA VAL A 183 1.63 8.49 -28.96
C VAL A 183 1.30 9.98 -28.94
N HIS A 184 0.06 10.34 -28.59
CA HIS A 184 -0.45 11.71 -28.57
C HIS A 184 -0.60 12.32 -27.15
N LEU A 185 -0.14 11.61 -26.10
CA LEU A 185 -0.08 12.11 -24.72
C LEU A 185 1.16 12.98 -24.51
#